data_AF-A0A9K3LR72-F1
#
_entry.id   AF-A0A9K3LR72-F1
#
_cell.length_a   1.000
_cell.length_b   1.000
_cell.length_c   1.000
_cell.angle_alpha   90.00
_cell.angle_beta   90.00
_cell.angle_gamma   90.00
#
_symmetry.space_group_name_H-M   'P 1'
#
loop_
_entity.id
_entity.type
_entity.pdbx_description
1 polymer ?
#
loop_
_entity_poly.entity_id
_entity_poly.type
_entity_poly.pdbx_seq_one_letter_code
_entity_poly.pdbx_strand_id
1 'polypeptide(L)'
;MLKPMGPPTSTPGRSSKSISKKASRDSLLIPALVRNQSGPSRDIIAAIKAVQDEDEGDEVVPLPPRPTANSKFTPRSRSLVGISGSFVGETPTFRPRNYISQLIIEMEEALLNLNATNLTLPKLEAMAVLIYESMSISTRNYHSVQHVFDLISQGLENNHIAILAACFHDCIYYHVDGGLTTMQAKLLEGSYKSDLPTMEEKCGIYGESDRKHQPQTRYQFFATTPAATSAHKQTRLLPLVETIFGYTPGQEITISRDGLNEFLSAVIAVRQLQDHLSTEILAEIACCIQATIPFRPADPETGKTHMEQLYENMLVARDNFSLKLSDDQVVASVQRACLLSNSDVGNFGTTDLHWFLDNTWSLLPETNESLRDEYVYSVQQFHRALQKMYGFFGFLQPEVVFHEFKGVPCFSEMQRLTGECRNNLQYGKTYVGAKLLAMSLVAALATLSGGDEAPISLFTGDLKPDERRARSIFENNNNNDDSTTKEDSTTPSTNFMMHSLELPQPSEESLAKCTRLVYDILAVGRRTETSFDIKRSPWAAYLYASMGDEEMFRILKEHTLYPMTEDSAWALLRDLPREAVETIAEDMCDNALSRAEMIRDIVAEI
;
A
#
# COMPACT_ATOMS: atom_id res chain seq x y z
N MET A 1 -23.22 75.35 4.35
CA MET A 1 -22.64 76.23 5.40
C MET A 1 -22.75 75.52 6.75
N LEU A 2 -21.87 75.83 7.72
CA LEU A 2 -22.09 75.87 9.19
C LEU A 2 -22.92 74.69 9.82
N LYS A 3 -22.40 73.79 10.69
CA LYS A 3 -21.36 73.87 11.76
C LYS A 3 -21.62 75.00 12.79
N PRO A 4 -21.08 74.96 14.03
CA PRO A 4 -20.13 74.02 14.66
C PRO A 4 -20.90 73.05 15.61
N MET A 5 -20.47 72.49 16.76
CA MET A 5 -19.31 72.61 17.68
C MET A 5 -18.86 71.26 18.29
N GLY A 6 -17.69 71.29 18.95
CA GLY A 6 -17.16 70.40 20.00
C GLY A 6 -16.25 71.31 20.85
N PRO A 7 -15.02 70.93 21.26
CA PRO A 7 -14.39 69.62 21.56
C PRO A 7 -13.85 69.70 23.03
N PRO A 8 -12.66 69.17 23.44
CA PRO A 8 -11.80 68.05 23.00
C PRO A 8 -11.86 66.90 24.07
N THR A 9 -10.89 66.04 24.44
CA THR A 9 -9.44 65.77 24.19
C THR A 9 -9.22 64.25 24.49
N SER A 10 -8.10 63.54 24.35
CA SER A 10 -6.66 63.83 24.13
C SER A 10 -5.92 62.65 23.45
N THR A 11 -4.59 62.70 23.40
CA THR A 11 -3.60 61.72 22.88
C THR A 11 -2.31 61.82 23.74
N PRO A 12 -1.23 60.99 23.65
CA PRO A 12 -0.75 60.17 22.51
C PRO A 12 -0.04 58.80 22.82
N GLY A 13 0.53 58.14 21.78
CA GLY A 13 1.59 57.11 21.97
C GLY A 13 1.81 56.11 20.81
N ARG A 14 2.92 56.25 20.05
CA ARG A 14 3.45 55.23 19.09
C ARG A 14 3.90 53.94 19.84
N SER A 15 3.94 52.73 19.27
CA SER A 15 4.82 52.35 18.14
C SER A 15 4.67 50.87 17.70
N SER A 16 5.35 50.54 16.60
CA SER A 16 5.41 49.27 15.87
C SER A 16 5.90 48.02 16.61
N LYS A 17 5.41 46.84 16.18
CA LYS A 17 6.27 45.73 15.72
C LYS A 17 5.50 44.76 14.81
N SER A 18 6.09 44.40 13.67
CA SER A 18 5.65 43.28 12.83
C SER A 18 6.43 42.03 13.21
N ILE A 19 5.75 40.88 13.28
CA ILE A 19 6.39 39.57 13.40
C ILE A 19 5.72 38.62 12.41
N SER A 20 6.53 38.00 11.56
CA SER A 20 6.07 36.96 10.63
C SER A 20 5.76 35.68 11.39
N LYS A 21 4.60 35.07 11.10
CA LYS A 21 4.38 33.64 11.33
C LYS A 21 4.18 32.96 9.99
N LYS A 22 5.24 32.33 9.46
CA LYS A 22 5.08 31.20 8.53
C LYS A 22 4.31 30.11 9.29
N ALA A 23 3.11 29.79 8.87
CA ALA A 23 2.47 28.53 9.23
C ALA A 23 2.89 27.48 8.19
N SER A 24 3.45 26.35 8.62
CA SER A 24 3.51 25.18 7.72
C SER A 24 2.08 24.72 7.42
N ARG A 25 1.86 24.18 6.23
CA ARG A 25 0.54 23.74 5.75
C ARG A 25 0.62 22.30 5.27
N ASP A 26 1.02 21.42 6.18
CA ASP A 26 1.01 19.98 5.99
C ASP A 26 -0.43 19.46 6.06
N SER A 27 -1.13 19.53 4.92
CA SER A 27 -2.57 19.33 4.85
C SER A 27 -2.99 17.87 4.77
N LEU A 28 -3.30 17.30 5.94
CA LEU A 28 -4.42 16.37 6.20
C LEU A 28 -4.76 15.36 5.09
N LEU A 29 -4.20 14.15 5.18
CA LEU A 29 -4.72 12.95 4.52
C LEU A 29 -5.78 12.26 5.40
N ILE A 30 -7.02 12.76 5.37
CA ILE A 30 -8.22 12.06 5.86
C ILE A 30 -9.40 12.41 4.92
N PRO A 31 -10.17 11.43 4.41
CA PRO A 31 -11.41 11.71 3.68
C PRO A 31 -12.45 12.39 4.58
N ALA A 32 -12.76 13.65 4.30
CA ALA A 32 -13.73 14.43 5.07
C ALA A 32 -15.18 14.08 4.67
N LEU A 33 -15.73 13.01 5.25
CA LEU A 33 -17.17 12.71 5.21
C LEU A 33 -17.87 13.24 6.47
N VAL A 34 -19.08 13.77 6.27
CA VAL A 34 -19.78 14.63 7.26
C VAL A 34 -20.72 13.82 8.14
N ARG A 35 -20.81 14.21 9.42
CA ARG A 35 -21.74 13.66 10.40
C ARG A 35 -23.19 13.70 9.90
N ASN A 36 -23.93 12.62 10.10
CA ASN A 36 -25.30 12.72 10.61
C ASN A 36 -25.72 11.45 11.36
N GLN A 37 -26.67 11.59 12.30
CA GLN A 37 -27.15 10.51 13.17
C GLN A 37 -28.62 10.21 12.91
N SER A 38 -28.93 8.95 12.58
CA SER A 38 -30.26 8.36 12.77
C SER A 38 -30.11 6.83 12.87
N GLY A 39 -30.78 6.23 13.85
CA GLY A 39 -30.69 4.78 14.11
C GLY A 39 -31.58 3.94 13.17
N PRO A 40 -31.33 2.63 13.06
CA PRO A 40 -32.10 1.74 12.20
C PRO A 40 -33.55 1.59 12.65
N SER A 41 -34.47 1.44 11.69
CA SER A 41 -35.88 1.15 11.99
C SER A 41 -36.07 -0.26 12.56
N ARG A 42 -37.17 -0.45 13.30
CA ARG A 42 -37.50 -1.71 14.00
C ARG A 42 -37.70 -2.92 13.08
N ASP A 43 -37.92 -2.68 11.80
CA ASP A 43 -38.36 -3.69 10.83
C ASP A 43 -37.25 -4.69 10.46
N ILE A 44 -35.97 -4.27 10.54
CA ILE A 44 -34.80 -5.15 10.27
C ILE A 44 -34.71 -6.29 11.30
N ILE A 45 -35.10 -6.04 12.55
CA ILE A 45 -35.05 -7.04 13.64
C ILE A 45 -36.09 -8.16 13.41
N ALA A 46 -37.16 -7.90 12.66
CA ALA A 46 -38.14 -8.93 12.32
C ALA A 46 -37.62 -9.91 11.25
N ALA A 47 -36.85 -9.43 10.27
CA ALA A 47 -36.32 -10.27 9.18
C ALA A 47 -35.27 -11.28 9.67
N ILE A 48 -34.36 -10.86 10.56
CA ILE A 48 -33.29 -11.72 11.11
C ILE A 48 -33.85 -12.92 11.88
N LYS A 49 -35.06 -12.81 12.44
CA LYS A 49 -35.69 -13.86 13.23
C LYS A 49 -36.46 -14.91 12.42
N ALA A 50 -36.52 -14.80 11.09
CA ALA A 50 -37.25 -15.71 10.21
C ALA A 50 -36.35 -16.72 9.47
N VAL A 51 -35.05 -16.77 9.80
CA VAL A 51 -34.02 -17.55 9.09
C VAL A 51 -33.23 -18.46 10.06
N GLN A 52 -33.85 -18.88 11.17
CA GLN A 52 -33.20 -19.72 12.21
C GLN A 52 -33.94 -21.04 12.50
N ASP A 53 -35.01 -21.38 11.76
CA ASP A 53 -35.89 -22.53 12.02
C ASP A 53 -36.00 -23.52 10.84
N GLU A 54 -34.95 -23.70 10.02
CA GLU A 54 -34.76 -24.90 9.18
C GLU A 54 -33.30 -25.38 9.23
N ASP A 55 -33.10 -26.64 9.62
CA ASP A 55 -31.81 -27.35 9.79
C ASP A 55 -32.02 -28.86 9.49
N GLU A 56 -30.95 -29.66 9.52
CA GLU A 56 -30.81 -31.08 9.14
C GLU A 56 -30.74 -31.39 7.64
N GLY A 57 -29.53 -31.76 7.17
CA GLY A 57 -29.27 -32.12 5.76
C GLY A 57 -27.81 -32.50 5.45
N ASP A 58 -27.20 -33.39 6.24
CA ASP A 58 -25.80 -33.82 6.08
C ASP A 58 -25.51 -34.45 4.71
N GLU A 59 -24.63 -33.84 3.90
CA GLU A 59 -23.91 -34.54 2.83
C GLU A 59 -22.44 -34.06 2.74
N VAL A 60 -21.51 -34.94 3.16
CA VAL A 60 -20.08 -34.61 3.29
C VAL A 60 -19.39 -34.64 1.93
N VAL A 61 -19.40 -33.50 1.23
CA VAL A 61 -18.61 -33.29 0.01
C VAL A 61 -17.11 -33.23 0.37
N PRO A 62 -16.23 -34.03 -0.26
CA PRO A 62 -14.81 -34.05 0.09
C PRO A 62 -14.10 -32.75 -0.32
N LEU A 63 -13.38 -32.16 0.63
CA LEU A 63 -12.60 -30.94 0.43
C LEU A 63 -11.51 -31.13 -0.65
N PRO A 64 -11.28 -30.14 -1.54
CA PRO A 64 -10.10 -30.11 -2.38
C PRO A 64 -8.82 -29.97 -1.52
N PRO A 65 -7.66 -30.43 -2.01
CA PRO A 65 -6.42 -30.43 -1.22
C PRO A 65 -5.94 -29.02 -0.89
N ARG A 66 -5.46 -28.82 0.35
CA ARG A 66 -4.88 -27.56 0.83
C ARG A 66 -3.72 -27.09 -0.08
N PRO A 67 -3.66 -25.80 -0.46
CA PRO A 67 -2.43 -25.20 -0.94
C PRO A 67 -1.38 -25.23 0.17
N THR A 68 -0.24 -25.89 -0.07
CA THR A 68 0.90 -25.80 0.84
C THR A 68 1.65 -24.49 0.58
N ALA A 69 2.07 -23.78 1.64
CA ALA A 69 2.84 -22.53 1.59
C ALA A 69 4.31 -22.70 1.11
N ASN A 70 4.49 -23.49 0.06
CA ASN A 70 5.70 -23.69 -0.72
C ASN A 70 5.24 -24.10 -2.14
N SER A 71 4.53 -23.20 -2.82
CA SER A 71 4.12 -23.40 -4.21
C SER A 71 5.35 -23.44 -5.12
N LYS A 72 5.89 -24.64 -5.35
CA LYS A 72 6.99 -24.84 -6.30
C LYS A 72 6.48 -24.73 -7.72
N PHE A 73 6.37 -23.48 -8.18
CA PHE A 73 6.00 -23.06 -9.54
C PHE A 73 6.32 -24.11 -10.62
N THR A 74 5.28 -24.60 -11.28
CA THR A 74 5.33 -25.48 -12.45
C THR A 74 5.41 -24.63 -13.72
N PRO A 75 6.59 -24.52 -14.38
CA PRO A 75 6.76 -23.58 -15.48
C PRO A 75 6.09 -24.10 -16.76
N ARG A 76 5.33 -23.23 -17.43
CA ARG A 76 4.95 -23.43 -18.83
C ARG A 76 6.22 -23.31 -19.69
N SER A 77 6.60 -24.37 -20.43
CA SER A 77 7.82 -24.41 -21.24
C SER A 77 7.53 -24.07 -22.71
N ARG A 78 8.15 -23.03 -23.27
CA ARG A 78 8.01 -22.67 -24.69
C ARG A 78 9.23 -21.95 -25.30
N SER A 79 9.18 -21.76 -26.61
CA SER A 79 10.21 -21.08 -27.42
C SER A 79 9.81 -19.62 -27.67
N LEU A 80 10.69 -18.69 -27.29
CA LEU A 80 10.53 -17.24 -27.51
C LEU A 80 10.54 -16.87 -29.01
N VAL A 81 9.86 -15.77 -29.37
CA VAL A 81 9.87 -15.25 -30.75
C VAL A 81 11.26 -14.73 -31.12
N GLY A 82 11.94 -15.48 -32.00
CA GLY A 82 13.27 -15.15 -32.54
C GLY A 82 14.34 -16.19 -32.24
N ILE A 83 14.12 -17.13 -31.30
CA ILE A 83 15.09 -18.18 -30.96
C ILE A 83 14.80 -19.47 -31.75
N SER A 84 14.79 -19.38 -33.08
CA SER A 84 14.59 -20.53 -33.98
C SER A 84 15.85 -21.41 -34.15
N GLY A 85 16.44 -21.83 -33.03
CA GLY A 85 17.54 -22.80 -32.99
C GLY A 85 17.04 -24.24 -33.11
N SER A 86 17.40 -24.94 -34.18
CA SER A 86 16.93 -26.31 -34.44
C SER A 86 17.62 -27.36 -33.56
N PHE A 87 17.17 -27.50 -32.31
CA PHE A 87 17.54 -28.61 -31.43
C PHE A 87 16.44 -29.69 -31.41
N VAL A 88 16.75 -30.87 -31.93
CA VAL A 88 15.92 -32.08 -31.81
C VAL A 88 16.38 -32.84 -30.57
N GLY A 89 15.66 -32.68 -29.47
CA GLY A 89 15.91 -33.29 -28.18
C GLY A 89 14.86 -32.82 -27.17
N GLU A 90 14.76 -33.48 -26.02
CA GLU A 90 13.80 -33.10 -24.97
C GLU A 90 14.07 -31.66 -24.52
N THR A 91 13.08 -30.78 -24.67
CA THR A 91 13.25 -29.35 -24.38
C THR A 91 13.48 -29.13 -22.89
N PRO A 92 14.65 -28.63 -22.45
CA PRO A 92 14.88 -28.34 -21.04
C PRO A 92 13.88 -27.30 -20.56
N THR A 93 13.24 -27.53 -19.42
CA THR A 93 12.21 -26.61 -18.87
C THR A 93 12.83 -25.25 -18.57
N PHE A 94 12.63 -24.29 -19.48
CA PHE A 94 13.17 -22.94 -19.33
C PHE A 94 12.50 -22.23 -18.15
N ARG A 95 13.20 -22.21 -17.01
CA ARG A 95 12.86 -21.34 -15.88
C ARG A 95 13.61 -20.01 -16.08
N PRO A 96 12.93 -18.88 -16.33
CA PRO A 96 13.59 -17.57 -16.29
C PRO A 96 14.19 -17.35 -14.90
N ARG A 97 15.30 -16.61 -14.83
CA ARG A 97 16.09 -16.39 -13.60
C ARG A 97 15.99 -14.96 -13.06
N ASN A 98 15.13 -14.14 -13.63
CA ASN A 98 14.93 -12.73 -13.28
C ASN A 98 13.52 -12.29 -13.73
N TYR A 99 12.98 -11.25 -13.10
CA TYR A 99 11.63 -10.77 -13.35
C TYR A 99 11.42 -10.24 -14.78
N ILE A 100 12.40 -9.57 -15.38
CA ILE A 100 12.30 -9.06 -16.77
C ILE A 100 12.05 -10.22 -17.75
N SER A 101 12.75 -11.35 -17.58
CA SER A 101 12.57 -12.54 -18.41
C SER A 101 11.22 -13.23 -18.19
N GLN A 102 10.64 -13.17 -16.98
CA GLN A 102 9.27 -13.66 -16.74
C GLN A 102 8.24 -12.71 -17.37
N LEU A 103 8.36 -11.39 -17.18
CA LEU A 103 7.50 -10.38 -17.82
C LEU A 103 7.49 -10.50 -19.35
N ILE A 104 8.65 -10.75 -19.98
CA ILE A 104 8.72 -11.02 -21.43
C ILE A 104 7.88 -12.24 -21.82
N ILE A 105 7.94 -13.33 -21.05
CA ILE A 105 7.18 -14.56 -21.33
C ILE A 105 5.67 -14.33 -21.16
N GLU A 106 5.23 -13.75 -20.03
CA GLU A 106 3.81 -13.49 -19.76
C GLU A 106 3.20 -12.54 -20.80
N MET A 107 3.91 -11.46 -21.15
CA MET A 107 3.46 -10.53 -22.19
C MET A 107 3.51 -11.14 -23.59
N GLU A 108 4.50 -11.97 -23.92
CA GLU A 108 4.56 -12.64 -25.22
C GLU A 108 3.40 -13.65 -25.38
N GLU A 109 3.13 -14.48 -24.37
CA GLU A 109 2.01 -15.41 -24.40
C GLU A 109 0.67 -14.66 -24.47
N ALA A 110 0.48 -13.58 -23.70
CA ALA A 110 -0.72 -12.76 -23.76
C ALA A 110 -0.90 -12.06 -25.12
N LEU A 111 0.14 -11.42 -25.65
CA LEU A 111 0.07 -10.67 -26.92
C LEU A 111 -0.14 -11.59 -28.12
N LEU A 112 0.51 -12.76 -28.16
CA LEU A 112 0.30 -13.73 -29.24
C LEU A 112 -1.14 -14.28 -29.25
N ASN A 113 -1.70 -14.63 -28.08
CA ASN A 113 -3.10 -15.06 -28.00
C ASN A 113 -4.12 -13.95 -28.33
N LEU A 114 -3.73 -12.67 -28.19
CA LEU A 114 -4.51 -11.50 -28.62
C LEU A 114 -4.25 -11.09 -30.08
N ASN A 115 -3.56 -11.93 -30.87
CA ASN A 115 -3.22 -11.68 -32.28
C ASN A 115 -2.42 -10.39 -32.53
N ALA A 116 -1.56 -10.01 -31.57
CA ALA A 116 -0.75 -8.80 -31.67
C ALA A 116 0.16 -8.80 -32.91
N THR A 117 0.21 -7.65 -33.58
CA THR A 117 1.04 -7.44 -34.78
C THR A 117 2.34 -6.70 -34.43
N ASN A 118 3.29 -6.65 -35.36
CA ASN A 118 4.55 -5.88 -35.24
C ASN A 118 5.39 -6.15 -33.97
N LEU A 119 5.19 -7.30 -33.33
CA LEU A 119 5.85 -7.72 -32.09
C LEU A 119 7.28 -8.17 -32.39
N THR A 120 8.23 -7.73 -31.56
CA THR A 120 9.64 -8.09 -31.66
C THR A 120 10.24 -8.20 -30.25
N LEU A 121 11.21 -9.07 -30.05
CA LEU A 121 11.85 -9.27 -28.75
C LEU A 121 12.39 -7.96 -28.12
N PRO A 122 13.07 -7.05 -28.85
CA PRO A 122 13.52 -5.77 -28.27
C PRO A 122 12.39 -4.85 -27.80
N LYS A 123 11.16 -4.99 -28.33
CA LYS A 123 9.98 -4.26 -27.83
C LYS A 123 9.40 -4.91 -26.58
N LEU A 124 9.31 -6.24 -26.54
CA LEU A 124 8.92 -6.99 -25.33
C LEU A 124 9.88 -6.67 -24.18
N GLU A 125 11.19 -6.67 -24.47
CA GLU A 125 12.25 -6.28 -23.53
C GLU A 125 12.09 -4.83 -23.06
N ALA A 126 11.89 -3.87 -23.97
CA ALA A 126 11.67 -2.46 -23.59
C ALA A 126 10.42 -2.25 -22.71
N MET A 127 9.33 -2.98 -22.94
CA MET A 127 8.14 -2.96 -22.08
C MET A 127 8.43 -3.62 -20.72
N ALA A 128 9.11 -4.76 -20.70
CA ALA A 128 9.44 -5.49 -19.47
C ALA A 128 10.43 -4.71 -18.59
N VAL A 129 11.39 -4.02 -19.20
CA VAL A 129 12.30 -3.10 -18.51
C VAL A 129 11.53 -1.90 -17.95
N LEU A 130 10.62 -1.28 -18.70
CA LEU A 130 9.80 -0.16 -18.20
C LEU A 130 8.95 -0.55 -16.98
N ILE A 131 8.31 -1.72 -17.02
CA ILE A 131 7.53 -2.26 -15.90
C ILE A 131 8.47 -2.53 -14.71
N TYR A 132 9.59 -3.22 -14.95
CA TYR A 132 10.57 -3.56 -13.93
C TYR A 132 11.17 -2.32 -13.25
N GLU A 133 11.60 -1.31 -14.02
CA GLU A 133 12.14 -0.06 -13.49
C GLU A 133 11.09 0.74 -12.69
N SER A 134 9.82 0.67 -13.09
CA SER A 134 8.73 1.38 -12.40
C SER A 134 8.29 0.70 -11.11
N MET A 135 8.36 -0.63 -11.05
CA MET A 135 7.83 -1.45 -9.94
C MET A 135 8.92 -2.16 -9.11
N SER A 136 10.20 -1.81 -9.31
CA SER A 136 11.35 -2.30 -8.50
C SER A 136 12.15 -1.15 -7.84
N ILE A 137 11.55 0.05 -7.75
CA ILE A 137 12.10 1.18 -7.00
C ILE A 137 12.05 0.81 -5.50
N SER A 138 13.05 1.22 -4.70
CA SER A 138 13.09 0.95 -3.25
C SER A 138 11.92 1.55 -2.44
N THR A 139 11.10 2.39 -3.07
CA THR A 139 9.83 2.91 -2.54
C THR A 139 8.69 1.90 -2.61
N ARG A 140 8.81 0.85 -3.44
CA ARG A 140 7.83 -0.22 -3.64
C ARG A 140 8.20 -1.47 -2.84
N ASN A 141 7.24 -1.99 -2.09
CA ASN A 141 7.36 -3.16 -1.21
C ASN A 141 6.15 -4.10 -1.36
N TYR A 142 4.94 -3.56 -1.53
CA TYR A 142 3.74 -4.29 -1.93
C TYR A 142 3.56 -4.20 -3.46
N HIS A 143 3.37 -2.98 -3.97
CA HIS A 143 3.07 -2.64 -5.37
C HIS A 143 4.29 -2.84 -6.29
N SER A 144 4.68 -4.10 -6.47
CA SER A 144 5.97 -4.54 -6.98
C SER A 144 5.85 -5.58 -8.11
N VAL A 145 6.94 -5.85 -8.83
CA VAL A 145 6.90 -6.83 -9.94
C VAL A 145 6.48 -8.24 -9.48
N GLN A 146 6.68 -8.61 -8.20
CA GLN A 146 6.20 -9.89 -7.67
C GLN A 146 4.67 -9.94 -7.56
N HIS A 147 4.01 -8.83 -7.18
CA HIS A 147 2.54 -8.71 -7.14
C HIS A 147 1.91 -9.08 -8.48
N VAL A 148 2.51 -8.63 -9.60
CA VAL A 148 2.08 -8.99 -10.96
C VAL A 148 2.04 -10.52 -11.17
N PHE A 149 3.07 -11.24 -10.75
CA PHE A 149 3.12 -12.70 -10.89
C PHE A 149 2.17 -13.41 -9.92
N ASP A 150 2.04 -12.89 -8.71
CA ASP A 150 1.10 -13.41 -7.71
C ASP A 150 -0.34 -13.27 -8.23
N LEU A 151 -0.72 -12.15 -8.85
CA LEU A 151 -2.01 -11.96 -9.53
C LEU A 151 -2.21 -12.92 -10.70
N ILE A 152 -1.20 -13.10 -11.57
CA ILE A 152 -1.28 -14.03 -12.70
C ILE A 152 -1.54 -15.47 -12.20
N SER A 153 -0.86 -15.87 -11.14
CA SER A 153 -1.01 -17.19 -10.51
C SER A 153 -2.35 -17.41 -9.79
N GLN A 154 -3.08 -16.34 -9.45
CA GLN A 154 -4.37 -16.38 -8.76
C GLN A 154 -5.58 -16.51 -9.70
N GLY A 155 -5.37 -16.96 -10.94
CA GLY A 155 -6.43 -17.38 -11.86
C GLY A 155 -6.55 -16.59 -13.16
N LEU A 156 -5.66 -15.62 -13.42
CA LEU A 156 -5.65 -14.86 -14.68
C LEU A 156 -5.07 -15.66 -15.86
N GLU A 157 -4.54 -16.87 -15.63
CA GLU A 157 -3.84 -17.80 -16.56
C GLU A 157 -4.42 -18.02 -17.97
N ASN A 158 -5.69 -17.67 -18.21
CA ASN A 158 -6.37 -17.81 -19.51
C ASN A 158 -6.95 -16.47 -20.03
N ASN A 159 -6.73 -15.37 -19.30
CA ASN A 159 -7.37 -14.09 -19.51
C ASN A 159 -6.34 -13.03 -19.91
N HIS A 160 -5.79 -13.17 -21.12
CA HIS A 160 -4.67 -12.41 -21.65
C HIS A 160 -4.82 -10.88 -21.56
N ILE A 161 -6.05 -10.34 -21.60
CA ILE A 161 -6.32 -8.91 -21.39
C ILE A 161 -6.08 -8.50 -19.92
N ALA A 162 -6.53 -9.33 -18.98
CA ALA A 162 -6.29 -9.09 -17.55
C ALA A 162 -4.82 -9.31 -17.18
N ILE A 163 -4.11 -10.26 -17.83
CA ILE A 163 -2.64 -10.40 -17.68
C ILE A 163 -1.93 -9.11 -18.09
N LEU A 164 -2.24 -8.56 -19.27
CA LEU A 164 -1.63 -7.29 -19.72
C LEU A 164 -2.03 -6.11 -18.84
N ALA A 165 -3.25 -6.05 -18.33
CA ALA A 165 -3.65 -5.04 -17.36
C ALA A 165 -2.84 -5.16 -16.04
N ALA A 166 -2.73 -6.37 -15.48
CA ALA A 166 -1.93 -6.63 -14.28
C ALA A 166 -0.45 -6.25 -14.48
N CYS A 167 0.13 -6.52 -15.65
CA CYS A 167 1.50 -6.12 -15.98
C CYS A 167 1.73 -4.59 -16.01
N PHE A 168 0.68 -3.75 -16.13
CA PHE A 168 0.84 -2.30 -16.24
C PHE A 168 0.13 -1.47 -15.16
N HIS A 169 -0.84 -2.01 -14.41
CA HIS A 169 -1.70 -1.22 -13.50
C HIS A 169 -0.94 -0.39 -12.45
N ASP A 170 0.21 -0.89 -12.00
CA ASP A 170 1.03 -0.31 -10.94
C ASP A 170 2.24 0.53 -11.43
N CYS A 171 2.38 0.71 -12.75
CA CYS A 171 3.53 1.38 -13.37
C CYS A 171 3.76 2.84 -12.96
N ILE A 172 2.82 3.49 -12.26
CA ILE A 172 2.97 4.84 -11.71
C ILE A 172 2.37 4.90 -10.30
N TYR A 173 3.17 5.27 -9.30
CA TYR A 173 2.68 5.62 -7.97
C TYR A 173 3.29 6.96 -7.59
N TYR A 174 2.75 8.03 -8.19
CA TYR A 174 3.42 9.34 -8.29
C TYR A 174 3.84 9.97 -6.94
N HIS A 175 3.11 9.70 -5.86
CA HIS A 175 3.48 10.16 -4.51
C HIS A 175 4.38 9.18 -3.73
N VAL A 176 4.36 7.89 -4.05
CA VAL A 176 5.25 6.90 -3.40
C VAL A 176 6.64 6.98 -4.01
N ASP A 177 6.72 7.07 -5.34
CA ASP A 177 7.96 7.13 -6.12
C ASP A 177 8.59 8.54 -6.15
N GLY A 178 7.92 9.54 -5.56
CA GLY A 178 8.47 10.90 -5.38
C GLY A 178 8.59 11.75 -6.65
N GLY A 179 7.94 11.35 -7.74
CA GLY A 179 7.99 12.04 -9.02
C GLY A 179 7.63 11.15 -10.21
N LEU A 180 8.12 11.53 -11.39
CA LEU A 180 8.10 10.72 -12.62
C LEU A 180 9.54 10.57 -13.13
N THR A 181 9.91 9.38 -13.63
CA THR A 181 11.17 9.22 -14.37
C THR A 181 11.11 9.97 -15.71
N THR A 182 12.26 10.28 -16.31
CA THR A 182 12.29 10.94 -17.63
C THR A 182 11.59 10.14 -18.72
N MET A 183 11.61 8.79 -18.62
CA MET A 183 10.85 7.92 -19.53
C MET A 183 9.35 7.99 -19.26
N GLN A 184 8.91 7.87 -18.01
CA GLN A 184 7.50 7.99 -17.62
C GLN A 184 6.92 9.36 -18.03
N ALA A 185 7.61 10.47 -17.72
CA ALA A 185 7.17 11.81 -18.11
C ALA A 185 7.00 11.94 -19.63
N LYS A 186 7.97 11.46 -20.43
CA LYS A 186 7.83 11.42 -21.89
C LYS A 186 6.67 10.54 -22.36
N LEU A 187 6.44 9.40 -21.72
CA LEU A 187 5.32 8.51 -22.01
C LEU A 187 3.97 9.08 -21.55
N LEU A 188 3.95 10.05 -20.63
CA LEU A 188 2.76 10.72 -20.10
C LEU A 188 2.51 12.11 -20.71
N GLU A 189 3.33 12.55 -21.67
CA GLU A 189 3.22 13.84 -22.36
C GLU A 189 1.77 14.11 -22.83
N GLY A 190 1.24 15.28 -22.48
CA GLY A 190 -0.15 15.69 -22.73
C GLY A 190 -1.14 15.46 -21.57
N SER A 191 -0.82 14.61 -20.59
CA SER A 191 -1.67 14.39 -19.39
C SER A 191 -1.37 15.34 -18.21
N TYR A 192 -0.35 16.18 -18.34
CA TYR A 192 0.12 17.07 -17.26
C TYR A 192 0.56 18.45 -17.76
N LYS A 193 0.66 19.38 -16.80
CA LYS A 193 1.43 20.63 -16.89
C LYS A 193 2.58 20.55 -15.88
N SER A 194 3.69 21.21 -16.18
CA SER A 194 4.88 21.28 -15.30
C SER A 194 5.28 22.73 -15.08
N ASP A 195 5.60 23.11 -13.84
CA ASP A 195 5.94 24.49 -13.45
C ASP A 195 7.34 24.97 -13.92
N LEU A 196 7.95 24.29 -14.91
CA LEU A 196 9.26 24.64 -15.50
C LEU A 196 9.09 25.35 -16.85
N PRO A 197 9.93 26.36 -17.17
CA PRO A 197 10.04 26.89 -18.52
C PRO A 197 10.55 25.80 -19.49
N THR A 198 10.13 25.89 -20.75
CA THR A 198 10.56 24.99 -21.83
C THR A 198 12.08 25.06 -22.05
N MET A 199 12.65 23.99 -22.60
CA MET A 199 14.12 23.83 -22.73
C MET A 199 14.82 24.90 -23.59
N GLU A 200 14.06 25.72 -24.33
CA GLU A 200 14.57 26.78 -25.19
C GLU A 200 15.16 27.97 -24.42
N GLU A 201 14.80 28.17 -23.14
CA GLU A 201 15.32 29.28 -22.32
C GLU A 201 16.65 28.94 -21.60
N LYS A 202 17.14 27.70 -21.64
CA LYS A 202 18.36 27.27 -20.91
C LYS A 202 19.68 27.59 -21.61
N CYS A 203 19.85 28.85 -22.00
CA CYS A 203 21.12 29.41 -22.49
C CYS A 203 21.66 30.52 -21.57
N GLY A 204 21.77 30.23 -20.26
CA GLY A 204 22.34 31.15 -19.29
C GLY A 204 22.50 30.59 -17.88
N ILE A 205 23.76 30.54 -17.41
CA ILE A 205 24.19 30.54 -15.99
C ILE A 205 23.55 29.48 -15.06
N TYR A 206 24.31 28.43 -14.75
CA TYR A 206 24.49 27.93 -13.38
C TYR A 206 25.88 27.28 -13.22
N GLY A 207 26.51 27.45 -12.05
CA GLY A 207 27.80 26.83 -11.70
C GLY A 207 27.62 25.52 -10.92
N GLU A 208 28.67 24.71 -10.84
CA GLU A 208 28.61 23.31 -10.38
C GLU A 208 28.37 23.08 -8.86
N SER A 209 28.04 24.12 -8.10
CA SER A 209 28.13 24.13 -6.63
C SER A 209 26.79 24.13 -5.88
N ASP A 210 25.81 23.32 -6.27
CA ASP A 210 24.70 22.94 -5.37
C ASP A 210 24.03 21.62 -5.78
N ARG A 211 24.39 20.52 -5.10
CA ARG A 211 23.84 19.16 -5.36
C ARG A 211 22.83 18.68 -4.30
N LYS A 212 22.48 19.49 -3.29
CA LYS A 212 21.66 19.05 -2.15
C LYS A 212 20.17 19.39 -2.21
N HIS A 213 19.73 20.23 -3.13
CA HIS A 213 18.31 20.49 -3.40
C HIS A 213 18.09 20.62 -4.91
N GLN A 214 17.96 19.50 -5.63
CA GLN A 214 17.35 19.57 -6.96
C GLN A 214 15.87 19.92 -6.78
N PRO A 215 15.33 20.94 -7.49
CA PRO A 215 13.90 21.21 -7.44
C PRO A 215 13.16 20.05 -8.10
N GLN A 216 12.41 19.26 -7.32
CA GLN A 216 11.47 18.28 -7.85
C GLN A 216 10.52 18.99 -8.83
N THR A 217 10.44 18.50 -10.06
CA THR A 217 9.50 19.02 -11.06
C THR A 217 8.09 18.72 -10.57
N ARG A 218 7.36 19.77 -10.17
CA ARG A 218 5.96 19.61 -9.78
C ARG A 218 5.11 19.44 -11.04
N TYR A 219 4.50 18.28 -11.16
CA TYR A 219 3.48 17.98 -12.17
C TYR A 219 2.09 18.23 -11.60
N GLN A 220 1.22 18.82 -12.42
CA GLN A 220 -0.22 18.98 -12.18
C GLN A 220 -0.95 18.26 -13.32
N PHE A 221 -1.79 17.28 -13.00
CA PHE A 221 -2.39 16.38 -13.98
C PHE A 221 -3.80 16.84 -14.35
N PHE A 222 -4.13 16.78 -15.64
CA PHE A 222 -5.41 17.25 -16.15
C PHE A 222 -5.92 16.36 -17.28
N ALA A 223 -7.23 16.12 -17.32
CA ALA A 223 -7.87 15.54 -18.49
C ALA A 223 -7.79 16.52 -19.68
N THR A 224 -7.50 16.01 -20.88
CA THR A 224 -7.27 16.87 -22.05
C THR A 224 -8.51 17.70 -22.43
N THR A 225 -8.29 18.89 -22.99
CA THR A 225 -9.34 19.69 -23.61
C THR A 225 -9.33 19.50 -25.13
N PRO A 226 -10.49 19.54 -25.82
CA PRO A 226 -10.55 19.30 -27.27
C PRO A 226 -9.64 20.21 -28.12
N ALA A 227 -9.30 21.41 -27.62
CA ALA A 227 -8.38 22.34 -28.26
C ALA A 227 -6.90 21.91 -28.21
N ALA A 228 -6.52 21.02 -27.28
CA ALA A 228 -5.14 20.52 -27.14
C ALA A 228 -4.84 19.29 -28.02
N THR A 229 -5.85 18.66 -28.61
CA THR A 229 -5.77 17.36 -29.32
C THR A 229 -5.01 17.38 -30.67
N SER A 230 -4.22 18.42 -30.96
CA SER A 230 -3.71 18.75 -32.30
C SER A 230 -2.18 18.87 -32.36
N ALA A 231 -1.44 17.75 -32.30
CA ALA A 231 -0.06 17.68 -32.79
C ALA A 231 0.50 16.24 -32.97
N HIS A 232 0.42 15.38 -31.94
CA HIS A 232 1.28 14.19 -31.83
C HIS A 232 0.54 12.84 -31.90
N LYS A 233 1.17 11.83 -32.53
CA LYS A 233 0.67 10.44 -32.55
C LYS A 233 0.43 9.88 -31.14
N GLN A 234 1.30 10.23 -30.18
CA GLN A 234 1.29 9.73 -28.81
C GLN A 234 0.01 10.06 -28.01
N THR A 235 -0.66 11.17 -28.31
CA THR A 235 -1.86 11.62 -27.57
C THR A 235 -3.17 11.10 -28.14
N ARG A 236 -3.16 10.40 -29.29
CA ARG A 236 -4.38 9.98 -30.02
C ARG A 236 -5.40 9.20 -29.19
N LEU A 237 -4.93 8.33 -28.29
CA LEU A 237 -5.78 7.48 -27.45
C LEU A 237 -5.88 7.97 -25.99
N LEU A 238 -5.31 9.13 -25.65
CA LEU A 238 -5.46 9.71 -24.30
C LEU A 238 -6.94 10.04 -23.99
N PRO A 239 -7.72 10.67 -24.90
CA PRO A 239 -9.16 10.89 -24.67
C PRO A 239 -9.99 9.60 -24.50
N LEU A 240 -9.53 8.44 -25.02
CA LEU A 240 -10.19 7.16 -24.83
C LEU A 240 -10.05 6.69 -23.37
N VAL A 241 -8.83 6.76 -22.83
CA VAL A 241 -8.57 6.44 -21.41
C VAL A 241 -9.33 7.41 -20.49
N GLU A 242 -9.28 8.72 -20.79
CA GLU A 242 -10.04 9.74 -20.03
C GLU A 242 -11.55 9.48 -20.04
N THR A 243 -12.12 9.01 -21.15
CA THR A 243 -13.54 8.64 -21.25
C THR A 243 -13.86 7.41 -20.39
N ILE A 244 -13.01 6.38 -20.40
CA ILE A 244 -13.19 5.15 -19.59
C ILE A 244 -13.08 5.45 -18.09
N PHE A 245 -12.20 6.37 -17.71
CA PHE A 245 -12.07 6.88 -16.34
C PHE A 245 -13.18 7.86 -15.93
N GLY A 246 -14.05 8.26 -16.87
CA GLY A 246 -15.20 9.15 -16.60
C GLY A 246 -14.81 10.62 -16.39
N TYR A 247 -13.60 11.02 -16.81
CA TYR A 247 -13.09 12.37 -16.56
C TYR A 247 -13.70 13.41 -17.50
N THR A 248 -13.95 14.59 -16.95
CA THR A 248 -14.46 15.74 -17.72
C THR A 248 -13.31 16.56 -18.31
N PRO A 249 -13.39 17.04 -19.57
CA PRO A 249 -12.31 17.78 -20.21
C PRO A 249 -11.82 19.00 -19.41
N GLY A 250 -10.54 19.02 -19.02
CA GLY A 250 -9.93 20.06 -18.20
C GLY A 250 -10.03 19.86 -16.68
N GLN A 251 -10.64 18.78 -16.20
CA GLN A 251 -10.62 18.34 -14.79
C GLN A 251 -9.18 18.16 -14.29
N GLU A 252 -8.88 18.65 -13.09
CA GLU A 252 -7.64 18.32 -12.37
C GLU A 252 -7.77 16.90 -11.77
N ILE A 253 -6.76 16.05 -12.00
CA ILE A 253 -6.79 14.63 -11.62
C ILE A 253 -5.91 14.45 -10.38
N THR A 254 -6.50 13.99 -9.27
CA THR A 254 -5.85 13.90 -7.96
C THR A 254 -5.85 12.47 -7.40
N ILE A 255 -4.83 12.10 -6.61
CA ILE A 255 -4.75 10.76 -6.00
C ILE A 255 -5.95 10.50 -5.08
N SER A 256 -6.31 11.45 -4.23
CA SER A 256 -7.29 11.24 -3.14
C SER A 256 -8.76 11.21 -3.60
N ARG A 257 -9.04 11.34 -4.91
CA ARG A 257 -10.41 11.34 -5.46
C ARG A 257 -10.54 10.65 -6.82
N ASP A 258 -9.56 10.80 -7.71
CA ASP A 258 -9.78 10.53 -9.14
C ASP A 258 -9.17 9.21 -9.65
N GLY A 259 -8.24 8.59 -8.91
CA GLY A 259 -7.52 7.39 -9.37
C GLY A 259 -6.36 7.74 -10.32
N LEU A 260 -5.55 8.71 -9.92
CA LEU A 260 -4.46 9.27 -10.74
C LEU A 260 -3.39 8.21 -11.10
N ASN A 261 -3.08 7.28 -10.19
CA ASN A 261 -1.99 6.33 -10.38
C ASN A 261 -2.36 5.34 -11.49
N GLU A 262 -3.54 4.76 -11.34
CA GLU A 262 -4.21 3.81 -12.21
C GLU A 262 -4.46 4.45 -13.59
N PHE A 263 -4.85 5.73 -13.63
CA PHE A 263 -4.98 6.51 -14.86
C PHE A 263 -3.65 6.64 -15.62
N LEU A 264 -2.58 7.09 -14.95
CA LEU A 264 -1.28 7.28 -15.61
C LEU A 264 -0.68 5.93 -16.04
N SER A 265 -0.86 4.87 -15.25
CA SER A 265 -0.57 3.49 -15.62
C SER A 265 -1.34 3.04 -16.86
N ALA A 266 -2.65 3.28 -16.94
CA ALA A 266 -3.47 2.95 -18.11
C ALA A 266 -3.04 3.73 -19.37
N VAL A 267 -2.68 5.02 -19.22
CA VAL A 267 -2.11 5.84 -20.31
C VAL A 267 -0.79 5.25 -20.80
N ILE A 268 0.09 4.76 -19.91
CA ILE A 268 1.32 4.06 -20.30
C ILE A 268 1.01 2.74 -21.02
N ALA A 269 0.13 1.90 -20.46
CA ALA A 269 -0.27 0.62 -21.04
C ALA A 269 -0.77 0.79 -22.49
N VAL A 270 -1.74 1.68 -22.70
CA VAL A 270 -2.30 1.97 -24.02
C VAL A 270 -1.22 2.54 -24.95
N ARG A 271 -0.33 3.42 -24.46
CA ARG A 271 0.72 4.02 -25.31
C ARG A 271 1.82 3.03 -25.74
N GLN A 272 2.12 2.00 -24.95
CA GLN A 272 3.02 0.91 -25.34
C GLN A 272 2.34 -0.05 -26.33
N LEU A 273 1.07 -0.37 -26.11
CA LEU A 273 0.37 -1.44 -26.83
C LEU A 273 -0.34 -0.98 -28.14
N GLN A 274 -0.50 0.33 -28.36
CA GLN A 274 -1.25 0.90 -29.51
C GLN A 274 -0.74 0.56 -30.92
N ASP A 275 0.54 0.22 -31.08
CA ASP A 275 1.12 -0.20 -32.37
C ASP A 275 1.10 -1.73 -32.57
N HIS A 276 0.40 -2.45 -31.68
CA HIS A 276 0.35 -3.91 -31.59
C HIS A 276 -1.07 -4.49 -31.57
N LEU A 277 -1.96 -3.90 -30.76
CA LEU A 277 -3.34 -4.37 -30.51
C LEU A 277 -4.39 -3.41 -31.11
N SER A 278 -5.64 -3.87 -31.24
CA SER A 278 -6.75 -3.03 -31.73
C SER A 278 -7.29 -2.09 -30.64
N THR A 279 -7.95 -1.01 -31.04
CA THR A 279 -8.52 -0.01 -30.13
C THR A 279 -9.53 -0.61 -29.13
N GLU A 280 -10.27 -1.64 -29.55
CA GLU A 280 -11.16 -2.43 -28.69
C GLU A 280 -10.38 -3.04 -27.51
N ILE A 281 -9.31 -3.80 -27.79
CA ILE A 281 -8.51 -4.47 -26.75
C ILE A 281 -7.82 -3.44 -25.85
N LEU A 282 -7.39 -2.29 -26.40
CA LEU A 282 -6.79 -1.21 -25.62
C LEU A 282 -7.80 -0.56 -24.66
N ALA A 283 -9.07 -0.42 -25.08
CA ALA A 283 -10.16 0.01 -24.20
C ALA A 283 -10.45 -1.04 -23.12
N GLU A 284 -10.45 -2.34 -23.46
CA GLU A 284 -10.61 -3.42 -22.51
C GLU A 284 -9.49 -3.46 -21.44
N ILE A 285 -8.22 -3.22 -21.83
CA ILE A 285 -7.09 -3.10 -20.90
C ILE A 285 -7.24 -1.86 -20.00
N ALA A 286 -7.58 -0.70 -20.57
CA ALA A 286 -7.81 0.52 -19.79
C ALA A 286 -8.98 0.38 -18.82
N CYS A 287 -10.05 -0.32 -19.20
CA CYS A 287 -11.18 -0.68 -18.34
C CYS A 287 -10.74 -1.59 -17.18
N CYS A 288 -9.89 -2.58 -17.43
CA CYS A 288 -9.34 -3.44 -16.39
C CYS A 288 -8.47 -2.67 -15.38
N ILE A 289 -7.63 -1.74 -15.83
CA ILE A 289 -6.81 -0.89 -14.94
C ILE A 289 -7.67 0.16 -14.21
N GLN A 290 -8.74 0.67 -14.81
CA GLN A 290 -9.66 1.60 -14.14
C GLN A 290 -10.36 0.94 -12.93
N ALA A 291 -10.74 -0.33 -13.07
CA ALA A 291 -11.40 -1.07 -12.01
C ALA A 291 -10.51 -1.35 -10.78
N THR A 292 -9.17 -1.31 -10.90
CA THR A 292 -8.26 -1.55 -9.77
C THR A 292 -8.13 -0.33 -8.84
N ILE A 293 -8.82 0.79 -9.09
CA ILE A 293 -8.85 1.90 -8.13
C ILE A 293 -9.62 1.42 -6.87
N PRO A 294 -8.97 1.29 -5.70
CA PRO A 294 -9.53 0.51 -4.60
C PRO A 294 -10.56 1.29 -3.76
N PHE A 295 -11.36 0.55 -3.00
CA PHE A 295 -12.23 1.05 -1.93
C PHE A 295 -13.27 2.11 -2.36
N ARG A 296 -13.81 1.96 -3.58
CA ARG A 296 -14.79 2.89 -4.17
C ARG A 296 -16.21 2.61 -3.63
N PRO A 297 -16.80 3.49 -2.79
CA PRO A 297 -18.21 3.36 -2.45
C PRO A 297 -19.10 3.62 -3.68
N ALA A 298 -20.34 3.14 -3.62
CA ALA A 298 -21.36 3.55 -4.57
C ALA A 298 -21.58 5.07 -4.52
N ASP A 299 -21.91 5.67 -5.67
CA ASP A 299 -22.15 7.11 -5.78
C ASP A 299 -23.37 7.54 -4.94
N PRO A 300 -23.25 8.58 -4.09
CA PRO A 300 -24.30 8.92 -3.11
C PRO A 300 -25.52 9.63 -3.70
N GLU A 301 -25.48 10.11 -4.95
CA GLU A 301 -26.60 10.79 -5.60
C GLU A 301 -27.41 9.85 -6.49
N THR A 302 -26.74 8.91 -7.17
CA THR A 302 -27.33 7.97 -8.13
C THR A 302 -27.49 6.55 -7.58
N GLY A 303 -26.78 6.20 -6.50
CA GLY A 303 -26.74 4.85 -5.92
C GLY A 303 -25.90 3.84 -6.70
N LYS A 304 -25.27 4.24 -7.83
CA LYS A 304 -24.54 3.34 -8.74
C LYS A 304 -23.23 2.87 -8.15
N THR A 305 -22.96 1.57 -8.23
CA THR A 305 -21.65 0.98 -7.93
C THR A 305 -20.57 1.47 -8.89
N HIS A 306 -19.31 1.30 -8.51
CA HIS A 306 -18.16 1.62 -9.36
C HIS A 306 -18.17 0.87 -10.71
N MET A 307 -18.60 -0.40 -10.71
CA MET A 307 -18.66 -1.22 -11.93
C MET A 307 -19.80 -0.81 -12.87
N GLU A 308 -20.93 -0.33 -12.34
CA GLU A 308 -22.00 0.24 -13.18
C GLU A 308 -21.57 1.55 -13.84
N GLN A 309 -20.83 2.41 -13.13
CA GLN A 309 -20.25 3.63 -13.68
C GLN A 309 -19.22 3.30 -14.78
N LEU A 310 -18.32 2.32 -14.54
CA LEU A 310 -17.36 1.84 -15.54
C LEU A 310 -18.06 1.24 -16.78
N TYR A 311 -19.18 0.55 -16.61
CA TYR A 311 -20.00 0.05 -17.72
C TYR A 311 -20.61 1.19 -18.55
N GLU A 312 -21.15 2.23 -17.93
CA GLU A 312 -21.65 3.41 -18.65
C GLU A 312 -20.50 4.16 -19.36
N ASN A 313 -19.35 4.33 -18.72
CA ASN A 313 -18.15 4.90 -19.34
C ASN A 313 -17.68 4.07 -20.54
N MET A 314 -17.74 2.74 -20.47
CA MET A 314 -17.40 1.84 -21.59
C MET A 314 -18.40 1.90 -22.75
N LEU A 315 -19.70 2.10 -22.48
CA LEU A 315 -20.68 2.38 -23.54
C LEU A 315 -20.40 3.72 -24.22
N VAL A 316 -20.13 4.77 -23.45
CA VAL A 316 -19.76 6.10 -23.97
C VAL A 316 -18.44 6.03 -24.77
N ALA A 317 -17.45 5.27 -24.29
CA ALA A 317 -16.19 5.04 -25.00
C ALA A 317 -16.40 4.24 -26.30
N ARG A 318 -17.24 3.20 -26.29
CA ARG A 318 -17.59 2.45 -27.50
C ARG A 318 -18.17 3.37 -28.57
N ASP A 319 -19.16 4.17 -28.19
CA ASP A 319 -19.92 4.99 -29.13
C ASP A 319 -19.07 6.18 -29.63
N ASN A 320 -18.36 6.89 -28.74
CA ASN A 320 -17.49 8.02 -29.10
C ASN A 320 -16.30 7.62 -30.00
N PHE A 321 -15.71 6.43 -29.78
CA PHE A 321 -14.53 5.97 -30.51
C PHE A 321 -14.85 4.91 -31.60
N SER A 322 -16.14 4.62 -31.81
CA SER A 322 -16.63 3.64 -32.81
C SER A 322 -16.02 2.24 -32.65
N LEU A 323 -15.87 1.78 -31.40
CA LEU A 323 -15.29 0.48 -31.06
C LEU A 323 -16.25 -0.65 -31.46
N LYS A 324 -15.73 -1.74 -32.06
CA LYS A 324 -16.55 -2.85 -32.58
C LYS A 324 -16.94 -3.88 -31.50
N LEU A 325 -17.43 -3.40 -30.36
CA LEU A 325 -17.88 -4.21 -29.24
C LEU A 325 -19.42 -4.30 -29.20
N SER A 326 -19.97 -5.51 -29.16
CA SER A 326 -21.38 -5.73 -28.82
C SER A 326 -21.66 -5.41 -27.34
N ASP A 327 -22.94 -5.25 -26.97
CA ASP A 327 -23.34 -5.03 -25.57
C ASP A 327 -22.83 -6.16 -24.65
N ASP A 328 -22.91 -7.41 -25.10
CA ASP A 328 -22.40 -8.59 -24.38
C ASP A 328 -20.87 -8.54 -24.18
N GLN A 329 -20.12 -8.04 -25.17
CA GLN A 329 -18.67 -7.84 -25.03
C GLN A 329 -18.34 -6.69 -24.08
N VAL A 330 -19.12 -5.61 -24.06
CA VAL A 330 -18.97 -4.53 -23.07
C VAL A 330 -19.25 -5.05 -21.66
N VAL A 331 -20.26 -5.91 -21.49
CA VAL A 331 -20.50 -6.63 -20.22
C VAL A 331 -19.30 -7.50 -19.83
N ALA A 332 -18.84 -8.38 -20.72
CA ALA A 332 -17.70 -9.25 -20.46
C ALA A 332 -16.41 -8.48 -20.12
N SER A 333 -16.23 -7.28 -20.68
CA SER A 333 -15.11 -6.40 -20.38
C SER A 333 -15.13 -5.89 -18.94
N VAL A 334 -16.29 -5.44 -18.45
CA VAL A 334 -16.44 -4.98 -17.06
C VAL A 334 -16.43 -6.14 -16.08
N GLN A 335 -16.96 -7.31 -16.45
CA GLN A 335 -16.83 -8.54 -15.65
C GLN A 335 -15.37 -8.96 -15.50
N ARG A 336 -14.56 -8.88 -16.57
CA ARG A 336 -13.11 -9.08 -16.50
C ARG A 336 -12.44 -8.07 -15.56
N ALA A 337 -12.78 -6.79 -15.70
CA ALA A 337 -12.22 -5.71 -14.89
C ALA A 337 -12.52 -5.90 -13.40
N CYS A 338 -13.76 -6.25 -13.06
CA CYS A 338 -14.22 -6.59 -11.72
C CYS A 338 -13.49 -7.81 -11.12
N LEU A 339 -13.24 -8.86 -11.91
CA LEU A 339 -12.46 -10.02 -11.45
C LEU A 339 -10.98 -9.67 -11.23
N LEU A 340 -10.39 -8.79 -12.05
CA LEU A 340 -9.01 -8.32 -11.83
C LEU A 340 -8.90 -7.50 -10.55
N SER A 341 -9.79 -6.54 -10.32
CA SER A 341 -9.70 -5.70 -9.11
C SER A 341 -10.01 -6.45 -7.83
N ASN A 342 -10.92 -7.43 -7.87
CA ASN A 342 -11.10 -8.38 -6.76
C ASN A 342 -9.86 -9.27 -6.52
N SER A 343 -9.02 -9.50 -7.54
CA SER A 343 -7.75 -10.23 -7.38
C SER A 343 -6.67 -9.33 -6.78
N ASP A 344 -6.62 -8.06 -7.20
CA ASP A 344 -5.68 -7.04 -6.73
C ASP A 344 -5.75 -6.81 -5.20
N VAL A 345 -6.97 -6.66 -4.67
CA VAL A 345 -7.22 -6.62 -3.20
C VAL A 345 -7.54 -8.01 -2.62
N GLY A 346 -7.17 -9.09 -3.32
CA GLY A 346 -7.50 -10.48 -2.95
C GLY A 346 -6.97 -10.90 -1.57
N ASN A 347 -5.90 -10.25 -1.08
CA ASN A 347 -5.35 -10.47 0.25
C ASN A 347 -6.36 -10.18 1.38
N PHE A 348 -7.34 -9.30 1.17
CA PHE A 348 -8.40 -9.04 2.16
C PHE A 348 -9.39 -10.22 2.28
N GLY A 349 -9.61 -10.99 1.21
CA GLY A 349 -10.61 -12.06 1.12
C GLY A 349 -10.08 -13.47 1.39
N THR A 350 -8.89 -13.57 1.98
CA THR A 350 -8.17 -14.82 2.24
C THR A 350 -8.58 -15.47 3.57
N THR A 351 -8.38 -16.78 3.69
CA THR A 351 -8.44 -17.49 4.98
C THR A 351 -7.07 -17.55 5.66
N ASP A 352 -5.99 -17.08 5.02
CA ASP A 352 -4.64 -17.05 5.58
C ASP A 352 -4.30 -15.68 6.19
N LEU A 353 -4.64 -15.51 7.46
CA LEU A 353 -4.38 -14.30 8.24
C LEU A 353 -2.90 -13.85 8.23
N HIS A 354 -1.94 -14.77 8.08
CA HIS A 354 -0.54 -14.36 7.98
C HIS A 354 -0.28 -13.65 6.66
N TRP A 355 -0.77 -14.18 5.53
CA TRP A 355 -0.59 -13.55 4.23
C TRP A 355 -1.29 -12.18 4.18
N PHE A 356 -2.47 -12.03 4.81
CA PHE A 356 -3.10 -10.72 4.98
C PHE A 356 -2.22 -9.72 5.76
N LEU A 357 -1.65 -10.14 6.90
CA LEU A 357 -0.80 -9.29 7.75
C LEU A 357 0.59 -9.01 7.15
N ASP A 358 1.20 -9.98 6.46
CA ASP A 358 2.48 -9.82 5.76
C ASP A 358 2.33 -8.74 4.67
N ASN A 359 1.26 -8.81 3.86
CA ASN A 359 0.90 -7.79 2.86
C ASN A 359 0.60 -6.42 3.48
N THR A 360 -0.15 -6.39 4.58
CA THR A 360 -0.43 -5.16 5.35
C THR A 360 0.87 -4.48 5.80
N TRP A 361 1.88 -5.27 6.20
CA TRP A 361 3.17 -4.72 6.61
C TRP A 361 3.99 -4.17 5.44
N SER A 362 3.94 -4.81 4.26
CA SER A 362 4.58 -4.30 3.04
C SER A 362 4.09 -2.91 2.62
N LEU A 363 2.84 -2.53 2.95
CA LEU A 363 2.27 -1.20 2.66
C LEU A 363 2.78 -0.09 3.61
N LEU A 364 3.43 -0.41 4.73
CA LEU A 364 3.82 0.59 5.73
C LEU A 364 4.92 1.56 5.23
N PRO A 365 6.02 1.13 4.58
CA PRO A 365 7.02 2.06 4.03
C PRO A 365 6.52 2.88 2.84
N GLU A 366 5.62 2.32 2.04
CA GLU A 366 5.04 3.03 0.90
C GLU A 366 4.22 4.24 1.38
N THR A 367 3.37 4.03 2.40
CA THR A 367 2.48 5.04 2.98
C THR A 367 3.12 5.92 4.08
N ASN A 368 4.36 5.62 4.48
CA ASN A 368 5.13 6.35 5.49
C ASN A 368 6.61 6.48 5.06
N GLU A 369 6.94 7.60 4.44
CA GLU A 369 8.29 7.93 3.93
C GLU A 369 9.41 7.67 4.94
N SER A 370 9.21 8.00 6.22
CA SER A 370 10.18 7.78 7.29
C SER A 370 10.57 6.31 7.50
N LEU A 371 9.71 5.34 7.16
CA LEU A 371 10.02 3.91 7.30
C LEU A 371 10.79 3.34 6.10
N ARG A 372 11.11 4.17 5.10
CA ARG A 372 11.98 3.82 3.96
C ARG A 372 13.46 4.03 4.32
N ASP A 373 13.75 4.97 5.21
CA ASP A 373 15.07 5.15 5.81
C ASP A 373 15.28 4.07 6.88
N GLU A 374 15.72 2.90 6.42
CA GLU A 374 16.01 1.73 7.28
C GLU A 374 16.86 2.16 8.50
N TYR A 375 16.47 1.72 9.69
CA TYR A 375 17.17 1.94 10.97
C TYR A 375 17.26 3.40 11.51
N VAL A 376 16.71 4.44 10.84
CA VAL A 376 16.94 5.86 11.23
C VAL A 376 15.67 6.63 11.68
N TYR A 377 14.50 6.00 11.71
CA TYR A 377 13.25 6.66 12.11
C TYR A 377 13.05 6.78 13.64
N SER A 378 12.33 7.81 14.07
CA SER A 378 12.04 8.07 15.50
C SER A 378 10.83 7.28 16.03
N VAL A 379 10.72 7.20 17.36
CA VAL A 379 9.58 6.57 18.06
C VAL A 379 8.24 7.14 17.53
N GLN A 380 8.12 8.47 17.47
CA GLN A 380 6.91 9.16 17.00
C GLN A 380 6.58 8.86 15.54
N GLN A 381 7.57 8.60 14.69
CA GLN A 381 7.36 8.30 13.26
C GLN A 381 6.72 6.91 13.04
N PHE A 382 7.21 5.87 13.74
CA PHE A 382 6.60 4.54 13.64
C PHE A 382 5.26 4.46 14.40
N HIS A 383 5.15 5.15 15.53
CA HIS A 383 3.89 5.33 16.25
C HIS A 383 2.80 5.95 15.38
N ARG A 384 3.14 7.01 14.62
CA ARG A 384 2.25 7.62 13.62
C ARG A 384 1.83 6.64 12.50
N ALA A 385 2.74 5.78 12.04
CA ALA A 385 2.46 4.79 11.01
C ALA A 385 1.46 3.73 11.50
N LEU A 386 1.65 3.21 12.72
CA LEU A 386 0.72 2.28 13.37
C LEU A 386 -0.65 2.95 13.62
N GLN A 387 -0.67 4.21 14.07
CA GLN A 387 -1.91 4.97 14.28
C GLN A 387 -2.70 5.16 12.98
N LYS A 388 -2.03 5.45 11.85
CA LYS A 388 -2.67 5.52 10.52
C LYS A 388 -3.28 4.17 10.14
N MET A 389 -2.53 3.08 10.28
CA MET A 389 -2.99 1.73 9.88
C MET A 389 -4.16 1.24 10.75
N TYR A 390 -4.13 1.51 12.06
CA TYR A 390 -5.25 1.24 12.96
C TYR A 390 -6.49 2.07 12.57
N GLY A 391 -6.31 3.33 12.21
CA GLY A 391 -7.37 4.20 11.68
C GLY A 391 -7.96 3.71 10.36
N PHE A 392 -7.13 3.20 9.45
CA PHE A 392 -7.54 2.62 8.17
C PHE A 392 -8.43 1.39 8.37
N PHE A 393 -7.99 0.40 9.17
CA PHE A 393 -8.83 -0.75 9.53
C PHE A 393 -10.05 -0.40 10.40
N GLY A 394 -10.03 0.76 11.07
CA GLY A 394 -11.20 1.31 11.76
C GLY A 394 -12.22 1.99 10.83
N PHE A 395 -11.84 2.34 9.60
CA PHE A 395 -12.64 3.11 8.64
C PHE A 395 -13.13 2.28 7.45
N LEU A 396 -12.30 1.37 6.92
CA LEU A 396 -12.62 0.57 5.74
C LEU A 396 -13.81 -0.36 6.01
N GLN A 397 -14.82 -0.30 5.15
CA GLN A 397 -15.99 -1.18 5.18
C GLN A 397 -15.76 -2.39 4.26
N PRO A 398 -15.99 -3.65 4.71
CA PRO A 398 -15.86 -4.83 3.85
C PRO A 398 -16.62 -4.74 2.52
N GLU A 399 -17.78 -4.06 2.54
CA GLU A 399 -18.72 -3.91 1.43
C GLU A 399 -18.22 -3.00 0.29
N VAL A 400 -17.06 -2.34 0.44
CA VAL A 400 -16.40 -1.57 -0.64
C VAL A 400 -15.05 -2.14 -1.06
N VAL A 401 -14.64 -3.30 -0.52
CA VAL A 401 -13.39 -3.97 -0.91
C VAL A 401 -13.60 -4.81 -2.17
N PHE A 402 -14.62 -5.67 -2.16
CA PHE A 402 -14.95 -6.55 -3.27
C PHE A 402 -16.17 -6.06 -4.04
N HIS A 403 -16.13 -6.25 -5.35
CA HIS A 403 -17.10 -5.74 -6.31
C HIS A 403 -17.81 -6.88 -7.04
N GLU A 404 -19.01 -6.60 -7.56
CA GLU A 404 -19.81 -7.52 -8.37
C GLU A 404 -20.33 -6.78 -9.61
N PHE A 405 -20.42 -7.46 -10.75
CA PHE A 405 -21.07 -6.94 -11.94
C PHE A 405 -21.82 -8.00 -12.76
N LYS A 406 -23.16 -7.88 -12.81
CA LYS A 406 -24.08 -8.73 -13.60
C LYS A 406 -23.90 -10.23 -13.34
N GLY A 407 -23.79 -10.61 -12.06
CA GLY A 407 -23.66 -11.97 -11.55
C GLY A 407 -22.22 -12.48 -11.45
N VAL A 408 -21.21 -11.61 -11.58
CA VAL A 408 -19.79 -12.00 -11.60
C VAL A 408 -18.96 -11.11 -10.66
N PRO A 409 -18.23 -11.69 -9.68
CA PRO A 409 -18.30 -13.11 -9.27
C PRO A 409 -19.67 -13.45 -8.66
N CYS A 410 -19.97 -14.74 -8.53
CA CYS A 410 -21.29 -15.19 -8.09
C CYS A 410 -21.59 -14.83 -6.62
N PHE A 411 -22.88 -14.76 -6.27
CA PHE A 411 -23.34 -14.32 -4.95
C PHE A 411 -22.66 -15.04 -3.77
N SER A 412 -22.48 -16.36 -3.86
CA SER A 412 -21.82 -17.15 -2.81
C SER A 412 -20.33 -16.81 -2.64
N GLU A 413 -19.63 -16.50 -3.74
CA GLU A 413 -18.24 -16.06 -3.69
C GLU A 413 -18.12 -14.62 -3.17
N MET A 414 -19.03 -13.73 -3.56
CA MET A 414 -19.13 -12.38 -2.97
C MET A 414 -19.42 -12.42 -1.46
N GLN A 415 -20.30 -13.31 -1.02
CA GLN A 415 -20.59 -13.51 0.41
C GLN A 415 -19.35 -14.04 1.16
N ARG A 416 -18.62 -14.99 0.56
CA ARG A 416 -17.37 -15.53 1.12
C ARG A 416 -16.29 -14.45 1.23
N LEU A 417 -16.00 -13.73 0.14
CA LEU A 417 -15.00 -12.67 0.08
C LEU A 417 -15.30 -11.54 1.09
N THR A 418 -16.56 -11.10 1.17
CA THR A 418 -16.99 -10.06 2.13
C THR A 418 -16.96 -10.56 3.58
N GLY A 419 -17.25 -11.83 3.81
CA GLY A 419 -17.14 -12.50 5.12
C GLY A 419 -15.70 -12.52 5.63
N GLU A 420 -14.78 -13.08 4.83
CA GLU A 420 -13.36 -13.12 5.21
C GLU A 420 -12.74 -11.73 5.28
N CYS A 421 -13.18 -10.77 4.45
CA CYS A 421 -12.79 -9.37 4.58
C CYS A 421 -13.13 -8.81 5.97
N ARG A 422 -14.35 -9.06 6.47
CA ARG A 422 -14.75 -8.61 7.82
C ARG A 422 -13.93 -9.27 8.92
N ASN A 423 -13.62 -10.57 8.78
CA ASN A 423 -12.75 -11.31 9.70
C ASN A 423 -11.33 -10.72 9.72
N ASN A 424 -10.71 -10.58 8.53
CA ASN A 424 -9.34 -10.07 8.37
C ASN A 424 -9.21 -8.62 8.83
N LEU A 425 -10.17 -7.74 8.51
CA LEU A 425 -10.16 -6.36 9.01
C LEU A 425 -10.25 -6.32 10.55
N GLN A 426 -11.06 -7.18 11.17
CA GLN A 426 -11.12 -7.25 12.64
C GLN A 426 -9.82 -7.82 13.24
N TYR A 427 -9.26 -8.91 12.70
CA TYR A 427 -7.99 -9.47 13.16
C TYR A 427 -6.82 -8.50 12.95
N GLY A 428 -6.77 -7.83 11.79
CA GLY A 428 -5.79 -6.78 11.48
C GLY A 428 -5.89 -5.58 12.42
N LYS A 429 -7.10 -5.09 12.69
CA LYS A 429 -7.36 -4.03 13.67
C LYS A 429 -6.92 -4.43 15.08
N THR A 430 -7.12 -5.70 15.46
CA THR A 430 -6.70 -6.23 16.76
C THR A 430 -5.17 -6.33 16.85
N TYR A 431 -4.51 -6.90 15.84
CA TYR A 431 -3.06 -7.04 15.76
C TYR A 431 -2.32 -5.69 15.71
N VAL A 432 -2.78 -4.77 14.84
CA VAL A 432 -2.25 -3.40 14.76
C VAL A 432 -2.57 -2.62 16.04
N GLY A 433 -3.74 -2.84 16.65
CA GLY A 433 -4.11 -2.24 17.94
C GLY A 433 -3.16 -2.63 19.08
N ALA A 434 -2.85 -3.92 19.22
CA ALA A 434 -1.88 -4.41 20.20
C ALA A 434 -0.48 -3.83 19.99
N LYS A 435 0.00 -3.77 18.74
CA LYS A 435 1.30 -3.14 18.42
C LYS A 435 1.29 -1.62 18.62
N LEU A 436 0.20 -0.94 18.27
CA LEU A 436 0.00 0.49 18.51
C LEU A 436 0.04 0.80 20.01
N LEU A 437 -0.62 0.00 20.84
CA LEU A 437 -0.64 0.21 22.28
C LEU A 437 0.74 0.01 22.92
N ALA A 438 1.46 -1.07 22.59
CA ALA A 438 2.83 -1.28 23.06
C ALA A 438 3.78 -0.18 22.58
N MET A 439 3.63 0.29 21.34
CA MET A 439 4.37 1.45 20.85
C MET A 439 3.98 2.75 21.58
N SER A 440 2.73 2.86 22.07
CA SER A 440 2.25 4.02 22.82
C SER A 440 2.81 4.05 24.24
N LEU A 441 3.00 2.90 24.89
CA LEU A 441 3.73 2.76 26.15
C LEU A 441 5.19 3.25 25.98
N VAL A 442 5.89 2.79 24.94
CA VAL A 442 7.25 3.24 24.63
C VAL A 442 7.28 4.73 24.30
N ALA A 443 6.32 5.25 23.52
CA ALA A 443 6.21 6.66 23.22
C ALA A 443 5.94 7.52 24.47
N ALA A 444 5.12 7.05 25.41
CA ALA A 444 4.84 7.73 26.67
C ALA A 444 6.12 7.86 27.52
N LEU A 445 6.86 6.77 27.70
CA LEU A 445 8.13 6.77 28.42
C LEU A 445 9.23 7.55 27.68
N ALA A 446 9.25 7.53 26.35
CA ALA A 446 10.16 8.34 25.54
C ALA A 446 9.87 9.84 25.68
N THR A 447 8.61 10.27 25.61
CA THR A 447 8.19 11.66 25.84
C THR A 447 8.55 12.12 27.25
N LEU A 448 8.15 11.39 28.29
CA LEU A 448 8.41 11.78 29.69
C LEU A 448 9.90 11.75 30.07
N SER A 449 10.71 10.92 29.41
CA SER A 449 12.17 10.88 29.61
C SER A 449 12.94 11.84 28.67
N GLY A 450 12.27 12.64 27.85
CA GLY A 450 12.91 13.60 26.94
C GLY A 450 13.74 12.92 25.84
N GLY A 451 13.15 11.94 25.17
CA GLY A 451 13.69 11.17 24.04
C GLY A 451 12.65 10.88 22.95
N ASP A 452 11.59 11.67 22.87
CA ASP A 452 10.53 11.60 21.85
C ASP A 452 11.05 11.64 20.40
N GLU A 453 12.00 12.52 20.12
CA GLU A 453 12.65 12.65 18.80
C GLU A 453 13.89 11.75 18.64
N ALA A 454 14.14 10.81 19.56
CA ALA A 454 15.24 9.86 19.41
C ALA A 454 14.90 8.73 18.42
N PRO A 455 15.92 8.12 17.75
CA PRO A 455 15.73 6.90 16.96
C PRO A 455 15.11 5.79 17.80
N ILE A 456 14.22 5.00 17.20
CA ILE A 456 13.48 3.96 17.93
C ILE A 456 14.40 2.95 18.64
N SER A 457 15.57 2.63 18.05
CA SER A 457 16.49 1.63 18.59
C SER A 457 17.16 2.03 19.90
N LEU A 458 17.11 3.31 20.29
CA LEU A 458 17.48 3.73 21.66
C LEU A 458 16.60 3.04 22.71
N PHE A 459 15.34 2.74 22.38
CA PHE A 459 14.39 2.10 23.29
C PHE A 459 14.21 0.62 22.95
N THR A 460 14.06 0.26 21.68
CA THR A 460 13.74 -1.12 21.25
C THR A 460 14.95 -2.02 20.99
N GLY A 461 16.16 -1.46 21.06
CA GLY A 461 17.36 -2.11 20.52
C GLY A 461 17.43 -2.06 18.99
N ASP A 462 18.60 -2.39 18.43
CA ASP A 462 18.84 -2.35 16.99
C ASP A 462 18.16 -3.52 16.25
N LEU A 463 17.53 -3.21 15.11
CA LEU A 463 17.08 -4.22 14.16
C LEU A 463 18.30 -4.92 13.53
N LYS A 464 18.21 -6.23 13.30
CA LYS A 464 19.27 -6.97 12.61
C LYS A 464 19.52 -6.38 11.22
N PRO A 465 20.78 -6.12 10.82
CA PRO A 465 21.09 -5.80 9.43
C PRO A 465 20.65 -6.94 8.51
N ASP A 466 19.81 -6.63 7.52
CA ASP A 466 19.42 -7.58 6.47
C ASP A 466 20.67 -8.22 5.83
N GLU A 467 20.68 -9.54 5.64
CA GLU A 467 21.88 -10.31 5.26
C GLU A 467 22.53 -9.80 3.96
N ARG A 468 21.74 -9.16 3.09
CA ARG A 468 22.19 -8.50 1.86
C ARG A 468 23.28 -7.44 2.14
N ARG A 469 23.23 -6.70 3.25
CA ARG A 469 24.31 -5.76 3.65
C ARG A 469 25.51 -6.47 4.27
N ALA A 470 25.30 -7.54 5.04
CA ALA A 470 26.41 -8.27 5.66
C ALA A 470 27.42 -8.76 4.61
N ARG A 471 26.91 -9.35 3.51
CA ARG A 471 27.76 -9.81 2.39
C ARG A 471 28.53 -8.65 1.75
N SER A 472 27.88 -7.52 1.47
CA SER A 472 28.53 -6.33 0.89
C SER A 472 29.68 -5.75 1.75
N ILE A 473 29.58 -5.85 3.09
CA ILE A 473 30.62 -5.38 4.02
C ILE A 473 31.79 -6.37 4.08
N PHE A 474 31.53 -7.69 4.08
CA PHE A 474 32.59 -8.70 4.10
C PHE A 474 33.29 -8.89 2.74
N GLU A 475 32.57 -8.75 1.62
CA GLU A 475 33.14 -8.86 0.27
C GLU A 475 34.09 -7.71 -0.07
N ASN A 476 33.85 -6.49 0.45
CA ASN A 476 34.74 -5.35 0.24
C ASN A 476 36.11 -5.43 0.96
N ASN A 477 36.25 -6.31 1.97
CA ASN A 477 37.50 -6.45 2.73
C ASN A 477 38.42 -7.58 2.23
N ASN A 478 37.93 -8.51 1.40
CA ASN A 478 38.68 -9.69 0.94
C ASN A 478 39.22 -9.57 -0.50
N ASN A 479 39.72 -8.39 -0.87
CA ASN A 479 40.50 -8.18 -2.10
C ASN A 479 41.99 -7.96 -1.79
N ASN A 480 42.63 -8.96 -1.18
CA ASN A 480 44.07 -9.24 -1.32
C ASN A 480 44.42 -10.66 -0.83
N ASP A 481 45.52 -11.16 -1.39
CA ASP A 481 46.25 -12.40 -1.09
C ASP A 481 45.57 -13.77 -1.32
N ASP A 482 46.16 -14.48 -2.29
CA ASP A 482 46.00 -15.91 -2.57
C ASP A 482 46.75 -16.76 -1.53
N SER A 483 46.08 -17.68 -0.84
CA SER A 483 46.57 -19.04 -0.64
C SER A 483 45.60 -19.95 0.15
N THR A 484 45.77 -21.25 -0.04
CA THR A 484 45.00 -22.33 0.61
C THR A 484 45.18 -22.40 2.13
N THR A 485 44.09 -22.42 2.89
CA THR A 485 44.02 -23.22 4.13
C THR A 485 42.60 -23.76 4.39
N LYS A 486 42.44 -24.58 5.44
CA LYS A 486 41.25 -25.41 5.70
C LYS A 486 40.10 -24.66 6.35
N GLU A 487 38.93 -25.29 6.30
CA GLU A 487 37.83 -25.10 7.24
C GLU A 487 38.34 -25.13 8.69
N ASP A 488 38.01 -24.10 9.48
CA ASP A 488 37.93 -24.22 10.93
C ASP A 488 36.82 -23.29 11.45
N SER A 489 36.03 -23.78 12.42
CA SER A 489 34.63 -23.34 12.57
C SER A 489 34.39 -22.40 13.74
N THR A 490 35.09 -21.25 13.76
CA THR A 490 34.86 -20.18 14.76
C THR A 490 35.01 -18.76 14.19
N THR A 491 33.96 -18.24 13.57
CA THR A 491 33.75 -16.78 13.53
C THR A 491 33.07 -16.35 14.83
N PRO A 492 33.58 -15.34 15.56
CA PRO A 492 32.89 -14.82 16.73
C PRO A 492 31.67 -14.01 16.28
N SER A 493 30.48 -14.61 16.31
CA SER A 493 29.22 -13.89 16.15
C SER A 493 29.12 -12.81 17.23
N THR A 494 29.32 -11.55 16.83
CA THR A 494 29.12 -10.38 17.70
C THR A 494 27.63 -10.20 17.94
N ASN A 495 27.10 -10.96 18.90
CA ASN A 495 25.73 -10.86 19.38
C ASN A 495 25.50 -9.55 20.16
N PHE A 496 25.52 -8.42 19.44
CA PHE A 496 24.57 -7.35 19.70
C PHE A 496 23.18 -7.86 19.26
N MET A 497 22.64 -8.77 20.07
CA MET A 497 21.26 -9.22 19.96
C MET A 497 20.41 -8.38 20.92
N MET A 498 19.16 -8.16 20.51
CA MET A 498 18.05 -7.88 21.41
C MET A 498 17.90 -9.04 22.40
N HIS A 499 18.72 -9.03 23.45
CA HIS A 499 18.53 -9.82 24.67
C HIS A 499 17.43 -9.14 25.49
N SER A 500 16.18 -9.18 24.99
CA SER A 500 15.05 -9.01 25.91
C SER A 500 15.13 -10.09 26.97
N LEU A 501 14.73 -9.75 28.20
CA LEU A 501 14.37 -10.72 29.21
C LEU A 501 13.34 -11.70 28.63
N GLU A 502 13.39 -12.96 29.05
CA GLU A 502 12.32 -13.91 28.74
C GLU A 502 11.05 -13.48 29.49
N LEU A 503 10.22 -12.67 28.82
CA LEU A 503 9.01 -12.10 29.39
C LEU A 503 8.12 -13.21 29.98
N PRO A 504 7.47 -12.97 31.14
CA PRO A 504 6.66 -13.98 31.80
C PRO A 504 5.61 -14.57 30.86
N GLN A 505 5.57 -15.90 30.79
CA GLN A 505 4.60 -16.59 29.95
C GLN A 505 3.18 -16.39 30.52
N PRO A 506 2.22 -15.88 29.74
CA PRO A 506 0.88 -15.60 30.23
C PRO A 506 0.13 -16.89 30.58
N SER A 507 -0.79 -16.79 31.53
CA SER A 507 -1.67 -17.91 31.89
C SER A 507 -2.71 -18.18 30.79
N GLU A 508 -3.22 -19.40 30.69
CA GLU A 508 -4.34 -19.69 29.77
C GLU A 508 -5.65 -18.95 30.18
N GLU A 509 -5.79 -18.49 31.44
CA GLU A 509 -6.88 -17.57 31.83
C GLU A 509 -6.69 -16.17 31.23
N SER A 510 -5.44 -15.71 31.14
CA SER A 510 -5.05 -14.47 30.47
C SER A 510 -5.33 -14.58 28.96
N LEU A 511 -4.88 -15.68 28.34
CA LEU A 511 -5.06 -15.94 26.91
C LEU A 511 -6.53 -16.19 26.52
N ALA A 512 -7.38 -16.68 27.42
CA ALA A 512 -8.82 -16.83 27.20
C ALA A 512 -9.56 -15.49 27.00
N LYS A 513 -8.94 -14.35 27.36
CA LYS A 513 -9.45 -12.98 27.12
C LYS A 513 -9.00 -12.41 25.78
N CYS A 514 -8.16 -13.14 25.03
CA CYS A 514 -7.54 -12.70 23.78
C CYS A 514 -8.04 -13.52 22.59
N THR A 515 -8.12 -12.87 21.43
CA THR A 515 -8.21 -13.55 20.14
C THR A 515 -6.91 -14.34 19.91
N ARG A 516 -6.93 -15.64 20.23
CA ARG A 516 -5.72 -16.50 20.28
C ARG A 516 -4.84 -16.43 19.03
N LEU A 517 -5.44 -16.40 17.83
CA LEU A 517 -4.72 -16.25 16.56
C LEU A 517 -3.88 -14.95 16.50
N VAL A 518 -4.39 -13.84 17.05
CA VAL A 518 -3.67 -12.56 17.07
C VAL A 518 -2.52 -12.62 18.08
N TYR A 519 -2.76 -13.19 19.27
CA TYR A 519 -1.70 -13.42 20.26
C TYR A 519 -0.57 -14.30 19.71
N ASP A 520 -0.92 -15.44 19.09
CA ASP A 520 0.07 -16.39 18.57
C ASP A 520 0.95 -15.74 17.48
N ILE A 521 0.39 -14.88 16.61
CA ILE A 521 1.15 -14.14 15.60
C ILE A 521 2.01 -13.02 16.23
N LEU A 522 1.56 -12.35 17.30
CA LEU A 522 2.39 -11.37 18.04
C LEU A 522 3.60 -12.06 18.71
N ALA A 523 3.39 -13.24 19.30
CA ALA A 523 4.41 -14.00 20.04
C ALA A 523 5.40 -14.75 19.14
N VAL A 524 4.90 -15.56 18.19
CA VAL A 524 5.72 -16.37 17.28
C VAL A 524 6.32 -15.53 16.15
N GLY A 525 5.53 -14.57 15.65
CA GLY A 525 5.88 -13.58 14.63
C GLY A 525 5.18 -13.78 13.28
N ARG A 526 5.14 -12.72 12.47
CA ARG A 526 4.80 -12.75 11.04
C ARG A 526 5.67 -13.73 10.25
N ARG A 527 5.26 -14.11 9.02
CA ARG A 527 6.11 -14.97 8.18
C ARG A 527 7.22 -14.18 7.51
N THR A 528 6.91 -12.99 7.02
CA THR A 528 7.90 -12.10 6.39
C THR A 528 8.70 -11.33 7.44
N GLU A 529 9.92 -10.96 7.06
CA GLU A 529 10.76 -10.01 7.80
C GLU A 529 10.78 -8.68 7.06
N THR A 530 10.91 -7.58 7.82
CA THR A 530 10.76 -6.21 7.34
C THR A 530 11.90 -5.34 7.88
N SER A 531 12.52 -4.51 7.04
CA SER A 531 13.68 -3.68 7.40
C SER A 531 13.41 -2.57 8.43
N PHE A 532 12.15 -2.38 8.82
CA PHE A 532 11.67 -1.37 9.76
C PHE A 532 10.91 -1.94 10.97
N ASP A 533 10.80 -3.27 11.12
CA ASP A 533 10.07 -3.88 12.25
C ASP A 533 10.43 -5.36 12.41
N ILE A 534 10.64 -5.80 13.65
CA ILE A 534 10.79 -7.22 13.96
C ILE A 534 9.49 -7.99 13.69
N LYS A 535 9.61 -9.22 13.18
CA LYS A 535 8.44 -10.07 12.88
C LYS A 535 7.67 -10.48 14.13
N ARG A 536 8.38 -10.72 15.24
CA ARG A 536 7.84 -10.90 16.60
C ARG A 536 7.56 -9.55 17.25
N SER A 537 6.66 -9.51 18.22
CA SER A 537 6.31 -8.28 18.93
C SER A 537 6.14 -8.58 20.43
N PRO A 538 7.23 -8.90 21.16
CA PRO A 538 7.15 -9.47 22.52
C PRO A 538 6.40 -8.57 23.51
N TRP A 539 6.70 -7.27 23.55
CA TRP A 539 5.98 -6.29 24.38
C TRP A 539 4.49 -6.20 24.04
N ALA A 540 4.14 -6.29 22.75
CA ALA A 540 2.75 -6.28 22.31
C ALA A 540 2.01 -7.58 22.65
N ALA A 541 2.67 -8.74 22.51
CA ALA A 541 2.11 -10.03 22.91
C ALA A 541 1.85 -10.08 24.43
N TYR A 542 2.82 -9.61 25.23
CA TYR A 542 2.75 -9.59 26.69
C TYR A 542 1.68 -8.60 27.21
N LEU A 543 1.68 -7.36 26.72
CA LEU A 543 0.69 -6.34 27.10
C LEU A 543 -0.72 -6.71 26.63
N TYR A 544 -0.87 -7.30 25.45
CA TYR A 544 -2.15 -7.82 24.98
C TYR A 544 -2.67 -8.95 25.88
N ALA A 545 -1.80 -9.92 26.22
CA ALA A 545 -2.17 -11.03 27.07
C ALA A 545 -2.53 -10.61 28.51
N SER A 546 -1.91 -9.57 29.07
CA SER A 546 -2.24 -9.09 30.42
C SER A 546 -3.62 -8.43 30.51
N MET A 547 -4.20 -7.98 29.38
CA MET A 547 -5.46 -7.22 29.35
C MET A 547 -6.62 -7.94 28.66
N GLY A 548 -6.38 -8.58 27.51
CA GLY A 548 -7.41 -9.09 26.60
C GLY A 548 -8.00 -8.05 25.65
N ASP A 549 -8.91 -8.52 24.78
CA ASP A 549 -9.49 -7.72 23.70
C ASP A 549 -10.33 -6.54 24.21
N GLU A 550 -11.22 -6.76 25.20
CA GLU A 550 -12.15 -5.74 25.69
C GLU A 550 -11.41 -4.51 26.24
N GLU A 551 -10.43 -4.73 27.11
CA GLU A 551 -9.67 -3.67 27.75
C GLU A 551 -8.70 -2.98 26.79
N MET A 552 -8.08 -3.73 25.87
CA MET A 552 -7.29 -3.14 24.79
C MET A 552 -8.15 -2.20 23.92
N PHE A 553 -9.36 -2.62 23.53
CA PHE A 553 -10.27 -1.78 22.76
C PHE A 553 -10.89 -0.63 23.56
N ARG A 554 -10.98 -0.72 24.89
CA ARG A 554 -11.29 0.43 25.76
C ARG A 554 -10.18 1.48 25.67
N ILE A 555 -8.94 1.10 25.95
CA ILE A 555 -7.81 2.04 26.00
C ILE A 555 -7.54 2.67 24.62
N LEU A 556 -7.59 1.88 23.55
CA LEU A 556 -7.47 2.35 22.15
C LEU A 556 -8.60 3.30 21.68
N LYS A 557 -9.65 3.49 22.48
CA LYS A 557 -10.83 4.32 22.19
C LYS A 557 -10.92 5.54 23.12
N GLU A 558 -10.49 5.40 24.37
CA GLU A 558 -10.63 6.44 25.40
C GLU A 558 -9.41 7.38 25.45
N HIS A 559 -8.22 6.91 25.04
CA HIS A 559 -7.00 7.73 25.04
C HIS A 559 -6.69 8.33 23.67
N THR A 560 -6.16 9.57 23.69
CA THR A 560 -5.53 10.16 22.51
C THR A 560 -4.07 9.69 22.45
N LEU A 561 -3.82 8.62 21.71
CA LEU A 561 -2.49 8.01 21.65
C LEU A 561 -1.50 8.78 20.79
N TYR A 562 -1.94 9.53 19.77
CA TYR A 562 -1.06 10.30 18.90
C TYR A 562 -1.61 11.71 18.60
N PRO A 563 -0.77 12.78 18.62
CA PRO A 563 0.62 12.78 19.07
C PRO A 563 0.73 12.56 20.58
N MET A 564 1.77 11.86 21.03
CA MET A 564 2.01 11.67 22.46
C MET A 564 2.50 12.98 23.10
N THR A 565 1.91 13.35 24.23
CA THR A 565 2.25 14.53 25.05
C THR A 565 2.49 14.08 26.50
N GLU A 566 3.08 14.92 27.34
CA GLU A 566 3.24 14.62 28.78
C GLU A 566 1.89 14.27 29.44
N ASP A 567 0.83 15.04 29.15
CA ASP A 567 -0.53 14.79 29.66
C ASP A 567 -1.09 13.42 29.23
N SER A 568 -0.95 13.07 27.94
CA SER A 568 -1.47 11.79 27.40
C SER A 568 -0.60 10.59 27.78
N ALA A 569 0.70 10.81 27.95
CA ALA A 569 1.63 9.80 28.48
C ALA A 569 1.26 9.41 29.90
N TRP A 570 1.07 10.40 30.80
CA TRP A 570 0.63 10.14 32.17
C TRP A 570 -0.78 9.57 32.27
N ALA A 571 -1.70 9.98 31.38
CA ALA A 571 -3.04 9.40 31.33
C ALA A 571 -3.02 7.92 30.93
N LEU A 572 -2.25 7.57 29.89
CA LEU A 572 -2.09 6.20 29.42
C LEU A 572 -1.38 5.32 30.46
N LEU A 573 -0.25 5.76 30.99
CA LEU A 573 0.57 4.98 31.93
C LEU A 573 -0.18 4.58 33.21
N ARG A 574 -1.10 5.43 33.67
CA ARG A 574 -1.94 5.19 34.88
C ARG A 574 -3.19 4.34 34.61
N ASP A 575 -3.48 4.04 33.35
CA ASP A 575 -4.62 3.21 32.91
C ASP A 575 -4.18 1.85 32.34
N LEU A 576 -2.87 1.64 32.17
CA LEU A 576 -2.27 0.35 31.79
C LEU A 576 -2.01 -0.53 33.04
N PRO A 577 -1.96 -1.87 32.89
CA PRO A 577 -1.63 -2.76 34.01
C PRO A 577 -0.21 -2.51 34.53
N ARG A 578 -0.09 -2.09 35.79
CA ARG A 578 1.18 -1.74 36.46
C ARG A 578 2.29 -2.77 36.23
N GLU A 579 2.03 -4.05 36.48
CA GLU A 579 3.00 -5.14 36.32
C GLU A 579 3.49 -5.25 34.87
N ALA A 580 2.63 -5.00 33.87
CA ALA A 580 3.01 -5.03 32.46
C ALA A 580 3.87 -3.81 32.09
N VAL A 581 3.55 -2.63 32.62
CA VAL A 581 4.36 -1.41 32.49
C VAL A 581 5.73 -1.58 33.12
N GLU A 582 5.80 -2.06 34.37
CA GLU A 582 7.04 -2.32 35.11
C GLU A 582 7.95 -3.33 34.36
N THR A 583 7.39 -4.44 33.88
CA THR A 583 8.16 -5.45 33.13
C THR A 583 8.74 -4.89 31.82
N ILE A 584 7.92 -4.19 31.02
CA ILE A 584 8.34 -3.66 29.71
C ILE A 584 9.32 -2.50 29.89
N ALA A 585 9.12 -1.66 30.90
CA ALA A 585 10.03 -0.54 31.18
C ALA A 585 11.42 -1.01 31.61
N GLU A 586 11.54 -2.09 32.38
CA GLU A 586 12.85 -2.65 32.77
C GLU A 586 13.56 -3.29 31.55
N ASP A 587 12.85 -4.04 30.70
CA ASP A 587 13.39 -4.57 29.43
C ASP A 587 13.84 -3.45 28.47
N MET A 588 13.12 -2.32 28.48
CA MET A 588 13.49 -1.12 27.73
C MET A 588 14.68 -0.39 28.36
N CYS A 589 14.91 -0.47 29.67
CA CYS A 589 16.05 0.16 30.36
C CYS A 589 17.42 -0.40 29.93
N ASP A 590 17.50 -1.69 29.61
CA ASP A 590 18.74 -2.34 29.15
C ASP A 590 19.19 -1.83 27.77
N ASN A 591 18.24 -1.34 26.96
CA ASN A 591 18.51 -0.66 25.70
C ASN A 591 18.73 0.86 25.92
N ALA A 592 17.81 1.49 26.65
CA ALA A 592 17.75 2.93 26.88
C ALA A 592 18.66 3.39 28.04
N LEU A 593 19.93 2.96 28.05
CA LEU A 593 20.89 3.18 29.13
C LEU A 593 21.04 4.66 29.56
N SER A 594 20.87 5.61 28.63
CA SER A 594 20.93 7.06 28.88
C SER A 594 19.63 7.68 29.44
N ARG A 595 18.62 6.85 29.67
CA ARG A 595 17.28 7.18 30.21
C ARG A 595 16.82 6.24 31.33
N ALA A 596 17.50 5.13 31.56
CA ALA A 596 17.08 4.06 32.47
C ALA A 596 16.84 4.47 33.93
N GLU A 597 17.48 5.53 34.43
CA GLU A 597 17.18 6.11 35.75
C GLU A 597 15.82 6.84 35.72
N MET A 598 15.65 7.78 34.78
CA MET A 598 14.41 8.52 34.58
C MET A 598 13.21 7.60 34.28
N ILE A 599 13.40 6.53 33.51
CA ILE A 599 12.33 5.57 33.20
C ILE A 599 11.84 4.87 34.47
N ARG A 600 12.76 4.45 35.36
CA ARG A 600 12.39 3.83 36.65
C ARG A 600 11.73 4.83 37.59
N ASP A 601 12.19 6.09 37.62
CA ASP A 601 11.53 7.16 38.39
C ASP A 601 10.10 7.42 37.90
N ILE A 602 9.89 7.49 36.57
CA ILE A 602 8.55 7.66 35.96
C ILE A 602 7.63 6.49 36.35
N VAL A 603 8.11 5.25 36.29
CA VAL A 603 7.34 4.05 36.63
C VAL A 603 7.04 3.96 38.13
N ALA A 604 7.90 4.53 38.99
CA ALA A 604 7.65 4.63 40.42
C ALA A 604 6.61 5.72 40.80
N GLU A 605 6.24 6.62 39.88
CA GLU A 605 5.17 7.63 40.06
C GLU A 605 3.78 7.16 39.56
N ILE A 606 3.69 5.92 39.06
CA ILE A 606 2.44 5.23 38.68
C ILE A 606 1.90 4.48 39.91
#